data_AF-A0A6I3KFM7-F1
#
_entry.id   AF-A0A6I3KFM7-F1
#
_cell.length_a   1.000
_cell.length_b   1.000
_cell.length_c   1.000
_cell.angle_alpha   90.00
_cell.angle_beta   90.00
_cell.angle_gamma   90.00
#
_symmetry.space_group_name_H-M   'P 1'
#
loop_
_entity.id
_entity.type
_entity.pdbx_description
1 polymer ?
#
loop_
_entity_poly.entity_id
_entity_poly.type
_entity_poly.pdbx_seq_one_letter_code
_entity_poly.pdbx_strand_id
1 'polypeptide(L)'
;MSLTETEVKTLAVGKEAGSIEGVWGPNTLSGDAIWEVWVLDEGEFKTRFVLEQVGGPPLYFSGFEQLCMHLHQRLESSRKERLDTYVKLATLGVAAFVFIATVSTLLYLVVRSADVPSLLLTAILGVVASGSALFFGQWIGWGPSGSTSGQR
;
A
#
# COMPACT_ATOMS: atom_id res chain seq x y z
N MET A 1 -1.83 -2.26 22.27
CA MET A 1 -1.65 -2.00 23.72
C MET A 1 -0.43 -1.10 23.79
N SER A 2 -0.55 0.10 24.38
CA SER A 2 0.56 1.05 24.43
C SER A 2 1.72 0.43 25.20
N LEU A 3 2.96 0.61 24.72
CA LEU A 3 4.13 0.26 25.50
C LEU A 3 4.17 1.10 26.78
N THR A 4 4.66 0.49 27.85
CA THR A 4 5.03 1.16 29.10
C THR A 4 6.49 1.55 29.07
N GLU A 5 6.87 2.52 29.91
CA GLU A 5 8.27 2.95 30.05
C GLU A 5 9.19 1.77 30.41
N THR A 6 8.73 0.83 31.25
CA THR A 6 9.48 -0.37 31.65
C THR A 6 9.75 -1.30 30.46
N GLU A 7 8.76 -1.48 29.58
CA GLU A 7 8.92 -2.28 28.37
C GLU A 7 9.89 -1.61 27.38
N VAL A 8 9.82 -0.28 27.24
CA VAL A 8 10.77 0.50 26.43
C VAL A 8 12.19 0.35 26.94
N LYS A 9 12.40 0.45 28.26
CA LYS A 9 13.71 0.20 28.88
C LYS A 9 14.21 -1.21 28.60
N THR A 10 13.34 -2.20 28.74
CA THR A 10 13.68 -3.62 28.50
C THR A 10 14.09 -3.85 27.05
N LEU A 11 13.36 -3.25 26.10
CA LEU A 11 13.68 -3.28 24.67
C LEU A 11 15.03 -2.61 24.38
N ALA A 12 15.29 -1.44 24.96
CA ALA A 12 16.54 -0.70 24.75
C ALA A 12 17.75 -1.44 25.34
N VAL A 13 17.64 -2.02 26.54
CA VAL A 13 18.71 -2.85 27.15
C VAL A 13 19.00 -4.07 26.26
N GLY A 14 17.97 -4.73 25.74
CA GLY A 14 18.13 -5.86 24.82
C GLY A 14 18.74 -5.51 23.45
N LYS A 15 18.92 -4.22 23.16
CA LYS A 15 19.53 -3.70 21.92
C LYS A 15 20.87 -3.00 22.15
N GLU A 16 21.55 -3.33 23.26
CA GLU A 16 22.91 -2.88 23.60
C GLU A 16 23.03 -1.34 23.68
N ALA A 17 22.01 -0.66 24.20
CA ALA A 17 21.96 0.79 24.16
C ALA A 17 22.95 1.51 25.12
N GLY A 18 23.78 0.81 25.89
CA GLY A 18 24.56 1.41 26.99
C GLY A 18 23.72 1.58 28.27
N SER A 19 24.18 2.44 29.18
CA SER A 19 23.42 2.77 30.41
C SER A 19 22.24 3.67 30.05
N ILE A 20 21.01 3.29 30.42
CA ILE A 20 19.85 4.14 30.20
C ILE A 20 19.80 5.20 31.29
N GLU A 21 19.92 6.45 30.87
CA GLU A 21 19.87 7.63 31.76
C GLU A 21 18.44 8.19 31.85
N GLY A 22 17.64 8.02 30.81
CA GLY A 22 16.26 8.49 30.81
C GLY A 22 15.42 7.96 29.65
N VAL A 23 14.10 7.89 29.87
CA VAL A 23 13.11 7.58 28.83
C VAL A 23 12.05 8.67 28.83
N TRP A 24 11.78 9.23 27.66
CA TRP A 24 10.91 10.38 27.46
C TRP A 24 9.88 10.04 26.40
N GLY A 25 8.60 10.37 26.64
CA GLY A 25 7.49 10.06 25.73
C GLY A 25 6.32 9.38 26.43
N PRO A 26 5.35 8.82 25.66
CA PRO A 26 5.35 8.76 24.20
C PRO A 26 4.92 10.08 23.56
N ASN A 27 5.60 10.47 22.48
CA ASN A 27 5.13 11.49 21.55
C ASN A 27 4.38 10.82 20.39
N THR A 28 3.19 11.30 20.06
CA THR A 28 2.37 10.68 19.00
C THR A 28 2.65 11.33 17.64
N LEU A 29 2.94 10.52 16.63
CA LEU A 29 3.12 10.97 15.25
C LEU A 29 2.41 10.02 14.28
N SER A 30 1.43 10.55 13.53
CA SER A 30 0.68 9.78 12.52
C SER A 30 0.04 8.48 13.06
N GLY A 31 -0.32 8.47 14.34
CA GLY A 31 -0.92 7.32 15.02
C GLY A 31 0.09 6.36 15.68
N ASP A 32 1.38 6.48 15.37
CA ASP A 32 2.44 5.76 16.08
C ASP A 32 2.86 6.53 17.35
N ALA A 33 3.38 5.82 18.34
CA ALA A 33 4.00 6.40 19.52
C ALA A 33 5.53 6.32 19.42
N ILE A 34 6.19 7.45 19.65
CA ILE A 34 7.65 7.58 19.62
C ILE A 34 8.15 7.84 21.04
N TRP A 35 9.06 6.99 21.48
CA TRP A 35 9.77 7.13 22.73
C TRP A 35 11.20 7.52 22.45
N GLU A 36 11.70 8.47 23.21
CA GLU A 36 13.09 8.92 23.19
C GLU A 36 13.81 8.29 24.39
N VAL A 37 14.93 7.63 24.12
CA VAL A 37 15.72 6.92 25.12
C VAL A 37 17.11 7.55 25.15
N TRP A 38 17.43 8.17 26.28
CA TRP A 38 18.72 8.77 26.55
C TRP A 38 19.65 7.72 27.12
N VAL A 39 20.80 7.55 26.49
CA VAL A 39 21.77 6.56 26.90
C VAL A 39 23.16 7.15 27.04
N LEU A 40 23.89 6.69 28.05
CA LEU A 40 25.30 6.93 28.22
C LEU A 40 26.06 5.72 27.66
N ASP A 41 26.78 5.96 26.58
CA ASP A 41 27.50 4.95 25.81
C ASP A 41 28.91 5.46 25.53
N GLU A 42 29.91 4.72 26.02
CA GLU A 42 31.34 5.09 25.94
C GLU A 42 31.66 6.49 26.52
N GLY A 43 30.88 6.94 27.51
CA GLY A 43 31.06 8.25 28.13
C GLY A 43 30.40 9.41 27.37
N GLU A 44 29.69 9.12 26.27
CA GLU A 44 28.94 10.10 25.50
C GLU A 44 27.43 9.90 25.69
N PHE A 45 26.70 11.01 25.83
CA PHE A 45 25.25 10.99 25.79
C PHE A 45 24.77 10.84 24.34
N LYS A 46 24.02 9.77 24.08
CA LYS A 46 23.41 9.50 22.78
C LYS A 46 21.90 9.37 22.95
N THR A 47 21.18 9.78 21.92
CA THR A 47 19.72 9.62 21.87
C THR A 47 19.35 8.46 20.97
N ARG A 48 18.48 7.59 21.46
CA ARG A 48 17.92 6.41 20.78
C ARG A 48 16.41 6.56 20.71
N PHE A 49 15.76 5.87 19.79
CA PHE A 49 14.31 6.00 19.60
C PHE A 49 13.64 4.64 19.54
N VAL A 50 12.49 4.52 20.20
CA VAL A 50 11.59 3.38 20.05
C VAL A 50 10.30 3.84 19.42
N LEU A 51 9.95 3.23 18.28
CA LEU A 51 8.70 3.48 17.57
C LEU A 51 7.73 2.34 17.84
N GLU A 52 6.64 2.65 18.51
CA GLU A 52 5.49 1.77 18.67
C GLU A 52 4.53 1.98 17.49
N GLN A 53 4.44 0.97 16.62
CA GLN A 53 3.57 0.99 15.45
C GLN A 53 2.18 0.45 15.78
N VAL A 54 1.15 1.04 15.18
CA VAL A 54 -0.21 0.52 15.27
C VAL A 54 -0.28 -0.87 14.61
N GLY A 55 -0.46 -1.92 15.43
CA GLY A 55 -0.61 -3.30 14.96
C GLY A 55 0.69 -3.97 14.51
N GLY A 56 1.85 -3.36 14.75
CA GLY A 56 3.17 -3.90 14.43
C GLY A 56 4.04 -4.11 15.66
N PRO A 57 5.17 -4.83 15.54
CA PRO A 57 6.17 -4.89 16.61
C PRO A 57 6.84 -3.53 16.80
N PRO A 58 7.32 -3.21 18.01
CA PRO A 58 8.07 -1.99 18.23
C PRO A 58 9.43 -2.04 17.53
N LEU A 59 9.84 -0.91 16.97
CA LEU A 59 11.12 -0.76 16.29
C LEU A 59 12.07 0.09 17.12
N TYR A 60 13.35 -0.27 17.11
CA TYR A 60 14.40 0.47 17.80
C TYR A 60 15.33 1.11 16.77
N PHE A 61 15.67 2.37 16.99
CA PHE A 61 16.54 3.16 16.13
C PHE A 61 17.70 3.73 16.93
N SER A 62 18.92 3.62 16.38
CA SER A 62 20.11 4.12 17.06
C SER A 62 20.27 5.64 16.93
N GLY A 63 19.48 6.32 16.12
CA GLY A 63 19.56 7.76 15.99
C GLY A 63 18.35 8.33 15.28
N PHE A 64 18.27 9.67 15.33
CA PHE A 64 17.14 10.41 14.77
C PHE A 64 17.06 10.24 13.25
N GLU A 65 18.19 10.17 12.56
CA GLU A 65 18.26 9.97 11.10
C GLU A 65 17.56 8.69 10.66
N GLN A 66 17.81 7.56 11.35
CA GLN A 66 17.19 6.28 11.01
C GLN A 66 15.67 6.31 11.23
N LEU A 67 15.21 6.95 12.32
CA LEU A 67 13.80 7.18 12.58
C LEU A 67 13.17 8.00 11.45
N CYS A 68 13.79 9.12 11.05
CA CYS A 68 13.32 9.97 9.96
C CYS A 68 13.24 9.22 8.63
N MET A 69 14.28 8.45 8.28
CA MET A 69 14.31 7.62 7.08
C MET A 69 13.16 6.61 7.05
N HIS A 70 12.92 5.92 8.17
CA HIS A 70 11.82 4.96 8.28
C HIS A 70 10.45 5.62 8.11
N LEU A 71 10.22 6.75 8.80
CA LEU A 71 8.98 7.50 8.69
C LEU A 71 8.77 8.06 7.29
N HIS A 72 9.82 8.58 6.65
CA HIS A 72 9.77 9.11 5.29
C HIS A 72 9.41 8.02 4.29
N GLN A 73 10.09 6.86 4.35
CA GLN A 73 9.82 5.73 3.46
C GLN A 73 8.38 5.22 3.61
N ARG A 74 7.86 5.14 4.84
CA ARG A 74 6.47 4.74 5.11
C ARG A 74 5.46 5.73 4.52
N LEU A 75 5.72 7.04 4.67
CA LEU A 75 4.90 8.10 4.08
C LEU A 75 4.88 8.02 2.55
N GLU A 76 6.04 7.80 1.92
CA GLU A 76 6.13 7.65 0.48
C GLU A 76 5.39 6.41 -0.04
N SER A 77 5.56 5.26 0.62
CA SER A 77 4.88 4.02 0.21
C SER A 77 3.36 4.17 0.30
N SER A 78 2.86 4.74 1.40
CA SER A 78 1.42 5.00 1.56
C SER A 78 0.88 6.01 0.55
N ARG A 79 1.68 7.01 0.15
CA ARG A 79 1.29 7.96 -0.90
C ARG A 79 1.20 7.28 -2.27
N LYS A 80 2.19 6.46 -2.63
CA LYS A 80 2.22 5.73 -3.90
C LYS A 80 1.04 4.76 -4.01
N GLU A 81 0.76 3.99 -2.97
CA GLU A 81 -0.36 3.04 -2.94
C GLU A 81 -1.73 3.73 -3.12
N ARG A 82 -1.92 4.89 -2.48
CA ARG A 82 -3.15 5.68 -2.67
C ARG A 82 -3.28 6.18 -4.10
N LEU A 83 -2.21 6.72 -4.67
CA LEU A 83 -2.22 7.20 -6.05
C LEU A 83 -2.53 6.06 -7.03
N ASP A 84 -1.92 4.90 -6.88
CA ASP A 84 -2.20 3.72 -7.70
C ASP A 84 -3.66 3.27 -7.57
N THR A 85 -4.21 3.32 -6.36
CA THR A 85 -5.63 2.99 -6.12
C THR A 85 -6.56 3.99 -6.82
N TYR A 86 -6.30 5.29 -6.72
CA TYR A 86 -7.09 6.30 -7.42
C TYR A 86 -7.00 6.17 -8.94
N VAL A 87 -5.81 5.91 -9.48
CA VAL A 87 -5.62 5.69 -10.92
C VAL A 87 -6.41 4.46 -11.37
N LYS A 88 -6.35 3.34 -10.63
CA LYS A 88 -7.13 2.13 -10.92
C LYS A 88 -8.64 2.38 -10.88
N LEU A 89 -9.12 3.16 -9.92
CA LEU A 89 -10.55 3.46 -9.78
C LEU A 89 -11.03 4.41 -10.89
N ALA A 90 -10.20 5.38 -11.27
CA ALA A 90 -10.47 6.28 -12.38
C ALA A 90 -10.49 5.53 -13.73
N THR A 91 -9.53 4.64 -13.99
CA THR A 91 -9.53 3.83 -15.23
C THR A 91 -10.72 2.89 -15.29
N LEU A 92 -11.10 2.28 -14.16
CA LEU A 92 -12.32 1.46 -14.07
C LEU A 92 -13.58 2.29 -14.36
N GLY A 93 -13.68 3.50 -13.80
CA GLY A 93 -14.81 4.41 -14.03
C GLY A 93 -14.94 4.83 -15.50
N VAL A 94 -13.82 5.20 -16.15
CA VAL A 94 -13.81 5.56 -17.57
C VAL A 94 -14.20 4.36 -18.44
N ALA A 95 -13.67 3.17 -18.15
CA ALA A 95 -14.01 1.96 -18.89
C ALA A 95 -15.50 1.60 -18.77
N ALA A 96 -16.06 1.67 -17.56
CA ALA A 96 -17.48 1.42 -17.31
C ALA A 96 -18.38 2.41 -18.07
N PHE A 97 -18.02 3.70 -18.07
CA PHE A 97 -18.76 4.72 -18.81
C PHE A 97 -18.75 4.46 -20.32
N VAL A 98 -17.59 4.16 -20.91
CA VAL A 98 -17.47 3.86 -22.35
C VAL A 98 -18.27 2.60 -22.71
N PHE A 99 -18.23 1.58 -21.86
CA PHE A 99 -19.02 0.36 -22.06
C PHE A 99 -20.53 0.66 -22.08
N ILE A 100 -21.03 1.39 -21.08
CA ILE A 100 -22.45 1.78 -21.01
C ILE A 100 -22.85 2.61 -22.23
N ALA A 101 -22.06 3.63 -22.59
CA ALA A 101 -22.33 4.47 -23.76
C ALA A 101 -22.39 3.64 -25.05
N THR A 102 -21.50 2.66 -25.20
CA THR A 102 -21.48 1.76 -26.37
C THR A 102 -22.71 0.87 -26.40
N VAL A 103 -23.08 0.26 -25.27
CA VAL A 103 -24.29 -0.57 -25.16
C VAL A 103 -25.57 0.25 -25.37
N SER A 104 -25.64 1.45 -24.81
CA SER A 104 -26.78 2.37 -25.03
C SER A 104 -26.89 2.80 -26.49
N THR A 105 -25.78 3.06 -27.16
CA THR A 105 -25.77 3.40 -28.60
C THR A 105 -26.21 2.21 -29.44
N LEU A 106 -25.77 0.99 -29.12
CA LEU A 106 -26.22 -0.24 -29.76
C LEU A 106 -27.72 -0.46 -29.59
N LEU A 107 -28.23 -0.36 -28.36
CA LEU A 107 -29.66 -0.48 -28.06
C LEU A 107 -30.47 0.55 -28.83
N TYR A 108 -30.01 1.80 -28.84
CA TYR A 108 -30.65 2.88 -29.58
C TYR A 108 -30.69 2.60 -31.10
N LEU A 109 -29.59 2.11 -31.68
CA LEU A 109 -29.54 1.74 -33.10
C LEU A 109 -30.44 0.54 -33.41
N VAL A 110 -30.50 -0.47 -32.54
CA VAL A 110 -31.38 -1.63 -32.72
C VAL A 110 -32.85 -1.22 -32.63
N VAL A 111 -33.22 -0.33 -31.70
CA VAL A 111 -34.61 0.11 -31.52
C VAL A 111 -35.06 1.08 -32.62
N ARG A 112 -34.16 1.96 -33.10
CA ARG A 112 -34.54 3.06 -34.00
C ARG A 112 -34.35 2.75 -35.49
N SER A 113 -33.58 1.74 -35.86
CA SER A 113 -33.34 1.38 -37.27
C SER A 113 -33.76 -0.05 -37.57
N ALA A 114 -34.79 -0.21 -38.41
CA ALA A 114 -35.22 -1.50 -38.95
C ALA A 114 -34.20 -2.13 -39.93
N ASP A 115 -33.21 -1.34 -40.41
CA ASP A 115 -32.24 -1.72 -41.45
C ASP A 115 -30.78 -1.46 -41.02
N VAL A 116 -30.38 -1.86 -39.81
CA VAL A 116 -28.94 -1.84 -39.47
C VAL A 116 -28.28 -3.07 -40.11
N PRO A 117 -27.24 -2.90 -40.95
CA PRO A 117 -26.51 -4.04 -41.52
C PRO A 117 -25.92 -4.89 -40.39
N SER A 118 -26.18 -6.19 -40.41
CA SER A 118 -25.71 -7.17 -39.42
C SER A 118 -24.20 -7.14 -39.20
N LEU A 119 -23.45 -6.71 -40.22
CA LEU A 119 -22.00 -6.50 -40.22
C LEU A 119 -21.55 -5.39 -39.25
N LEU A 120 -22.37 -4.36 -39.06
CA LEU A 120 -22.09 -3.25 -38.14
C LEU A 120 -22.35 -3.64 -36.68
N LEU A 121 -23.39 -4.46 -36.46
CA LEU A 121 -23.68 -5.09 -35.16
C LEU A 121 -22.58 -6.07 -34.72
N THR A 122 -22.12 -6.94 -35.62
CA THR A 122 -21.04 -7.90 -35.32
C THR A 122 -19.69 -7.22 -35.15
N ALA A 123 -19.39 -6.17 -35.92
CA ALA A 123 -18.16 -5.38 -35.74
C ALA A 123 -18.13 -4.71 -34.36
N ILE A 124 -19.22 -4.08 -33.92
CA ILE A 124 -19.27 -3.44 -32.60
C ILE A 124 -19.22 -4.49 -31.48
N LEU A 125 -19.94 -5.62 -31.60
CA LEU A 125 -19.84 -6.73 -30.65
C LEU A 125 -18.42 -7.31 -30.58
N GLY A 126 -17.72 -7.40 -31.71
CA GLY A 126 -16.31 -7.82 -31.76
C GLY A 126 -15.36 -6.84 -31.09
N VAL A 127 -15.59 -5.53 -31.25
CA VAL A 127 -14.81 -4.48 -30.56
C VAL A 127 -15.09 -4.49 -29.04
N VAL A 128 -16.35 -4.68 -28.63
CA VAL A 128 -16.71 -4.81 -27.21
C VAL A 128 -16.13 -6.09 -26.61
N ALA A 129 -16.19 -7.22 -27.33
CA ALA A 129 -15.64 -8.49 -26.87
C ALA A 129 -14.10 -8.46 -26.79
N SER A 130 -13.42 -7.86 -27.76
CA SER A 130 -11.96 -7.71 -27.76
C SER A 130 -11.47 -6.70 -26.72
N GLY A 131 -12.17 -5.57 -26.55
CA GLY A 131 -11.91 -4.63 -25.47
C GLY A 131 -12.11 -5.26 -24.09
N SER A 132 -13.17 -6.05 -23.92
CA SER A 132 -13.41 -6.81 -22.68
C SER A 132 -12.30 -7.85 -22.43
N ALA A 133 -11.90 -8.61 -23.45
CA ALA A 133 -10.85 -9.61 -23.31
C ALA A 133 -9.48 -9.01 -22.93
N LEU A 134 -9.12 -7.83 -23.46
CA LEU A 134 -7.91 -7.12 -23.07
C LEU A 134 -7.99 -6.55 -21.64
N PHE A 135 -9.12 -5.97 -21.26
CA PHE A 135 -9.33 -5.46 -19.90
C PHE A 135 -9.36 -6.58 -18.85
N PHE A 136 -10.03 -7.70 -19.11
CA PHE A 136 -10.10 -8.82 -18.17
C PHE A 136 -8.85 -9.72 -18.21
N GLY A 137 -8.18 -9.84 -19.35
CA GLY A 137 -6.93 -10.60 -19.49
C GLY A 137 -5.74 -9.95 -18.76
N GLN A 138 -5.73 -8.62 -18.64
CA GLN A 138 -4.70 -7.90 -17.88
C GLN A 138 -5.04 -7.81 -16.37
N TRP A 139 -6.32 -7.97 -15.99
CA TRP A 139 -6.79 -7.86 -14.60
C TRP A 139 -6.85 -9.22 -13.87
N ILE A 140 -7.10 -10.31 -14.59
CA ILE A 140 -7.01 -11.68 -14.05
C ILE A 140 -5.62 -12.23 -14.42
N GLY A 141 -4.65 -12.05 -13.54
CA GLY A 141 -3.35 -12.69 -13.67
C GLY A 141 -3.47 -14.22 -13.62
N TRP A 142 -3.67 -14.87 -14.78
CA TRP A 142 -3.32 -16.28 -14.94
C TRP A 142 -1.80 -16.37 -15.03
N GLY A 143 -1.14 -16.36 -13.87
CA GLY A 143 0.20 -16.94 -13.77
C GLY A 143 0.07 -18.46 -13.95
N PRO A 144 0.94 -19.12 -14.75
CA PRO A 144 1.00 -20.57 -14.71
C PRO A 144 1.41 -20.96 -13.29
N SER A 145 0.61 -21.84 -12.67
CA SER A 145 0.94 -22.49 -11.41
C SER A 145 2.19 -23.34 -11.59
N GLY A 146 3.36 -22.71 -11.53
CA GLY A 146 4.63 -23.38 -11.34
C GLY A 146 4.72 -23.83 -9.90
N SER A 147 4.15 -25.00 -9.61
CA SER A 147 4.46 -25.74 -8.39
C SER A 147 5.94 -26.15 -8.47
N THR A 148 6.83 -25.34 -7.92
CA THR A 148 8.12 -25.79 -7.44
C THR A 148 7.85 -26.72 -6.25
N SER A 149 7.55 -27.98 -6.53
CA SER A 149 7.72 -29.06 -5.57
C SER A 149 9.21 -29.22 -5.31
N GLY A 150 9.59 -29.09 -4.04
CA GLY A 150 10.96 -28.95 -3.59
C GLY A 150 11.90 -30.06 -4.04
N GLN A 151 13.13 -29.64 -4.33
CA GLN A 151 14.32 -30.45 -4.13
C GLN A 151 14.37 -30.93 -2.68
N ARG A 152 14.47 -32.24 -2.50
CA ARG A 152 15.22 -32.89 -1.43
C ARG A 152 16.39 -33.59 -2.08
#